data_AF-A0A378QN83-F1
#
_entry.id   AF-A0A378QN83-F1
#
_cell.length_a   1.000
_cell.length_b   1.000
_cell.length_c   1.000
_cell.angle_alpha   90.00
_cell.angle_beta   90.00
_cell.angle_gamma   90.00
#
_symmetry.space_group_name_H-M   'P 1'
#
loop_
_entity.id
_entity.type
_entity.pdbx_description
1 polymer ?
#
loop_
_entity_poly.entity_id
_entity_poly.type
_entity_poly.pdbx_seq_one_letter_code
_entity_poly.pdbx_strand_id
1 'polypeptide(L)'
;MSLADIDISYQSPSRLIKKPTFDELVLSHHTDIEELADIPCFFWGEITEPLPTAKALMCLSRVVRSSFAPIPVSLRDPINSAGRDELRFEGFSSCNGVYARLDLLSDGMDGEFIAHGTTNVDFNEPMINALNAVKKNELMMMSVGDKEVNISTDVGNIKEKKVKLPDRWIKGLTSVQVYMADMVEIFRLNKMQSMQFFNKSLSKLKINPYKYWG
;
A
#
# COMPACT_ATOMS: atom_id res chain seq x y z
N MET A 1 3.02 23.73 29.02
CA MET A 1 2.16 22.53 28.84
C MET A 1 3.07 21.33 29.05
N SER A 2 2.81 20.53 30.08
CA SER A 2 3.58 19.31 30.35
C SER A 2 3.30 18.27 29.27
N LEU A 3 4.35 17.67 28.72
CA LEU A 3 4.25 16.38 28.01
C LEU A 3 3.78 15.36 29.06
N ALA A 4 2.49 15.04 29.06
CA ALA A 4 2.02 13.87 29.78
C ALA A 4 2.64 12.67 29.09
N ASP A 5 3.38 11.85 29.82
CA ASP A 5 3.80 10.52 29.37
C ASP A 5 2.54 9.75 29.00
N ILE A 6 2.36 9.49 27.70
CA ILE A 6 1.27 8.65 27.20
C ILE A 6 1.68 7.22 27.53
N ASP A 7 1.08 6.64 28.57
CA ASP A 7 1.35 5.28 29.00
C ASP A 7 0.55 4.31 28.11
N ILE A 8 1.17 3.86 27.02
CA ILE A 8 0.53 3.01 26.00
C ILE A 8 0.50 1.55 26.49
N SER A 9 -0.67 1.07 26.89
CA SER A 9 -0.87 -0.29 27.40
C SER A 9 -1.36 -1.25 26.31
N TYR A 10 -0.44 -2.02 25.71
CA TYR A 10 -0.79 -3.06 24.74
C TYR A 10 -1.57 -4.21 25.41
N GLN A 11 -2.78 -4.51 24.92
CA GLN A 11 -3.62 -5.61 25.47
C GLN A 11 -3.02 -7.00 25.25
N SER A 12 -2.09 -7.13 24.31
CA SER A 12 -1.34 -8.36 24.08
C SER A 12 0.09 -8.03 23.66
N PRO A 13 1.09 -8.85 23.99
CA PRO A 13 2.44 -8.65 23.50
C PRO A 13 2.50 -8.94 22.00
N SER A 14 3.28 -8.15 21.25
CA SER A 14 3.68 -8.51 19.89
C SER A 14 4.31 -9.91 19.92
N ARG A 15 3.87 -10.79 19.02
CA ARG A 15 4.19 -12.22 19.06
C ARG A 15 4.83 -12.68 17.77
N LEU A 16 5.97 -13.34 17.89
CA LEU A 16 6.58 -14.10 16.80
C LEU A 16 6.15 -15.56 16.93
N ILE A 17 5.37 -16.05 15.98
CA ILE A 17 4.90 -17.44 15.91
C ILE A 17 5.78 -18.18 14.91
N LYS A 18 6.62 -19.09 15.40
CA LYS A 18 7.46 -19.91 14.54
C LYS A 18 6.66 -21.07 13.94
N LYS A 19 6.56 -21.15 12.61
CA LYS A 19 5.94 -22.27 11.89
C LYS A 19 7.02 -23.05 11.12
N PRO A 20 6.76 -24.32 10.71
CA PRO A 20 7.76 -25.17 10.07
C PRO A 20 8.34 -24.59 8.77
N THR A 21 7.58 -23.72 8.10
CA THR A 21 7.94 -23.13 6.81
C THR A 21 8.33 -21.65 6.89
N PHE A 22 7.92 -20.93 7.93
CA PHE A 22 8.22 -19.52 8.13
C PHE A 22 7.82 -19.01 9.52
N ASP A 23 8.29 -17.82 9.89
CA ASP A 23 7.91 -17.15 11.14
C ASP A 23 6.86 -16.06 10.87
N GLU A 24 5.79 -16.05 11.66
CA GLU A 24 4.70 -15.08 11.58
C GLU A 24 4.82 -14.05 12.70
N LEU A 25 5.14 -12.81 12.34
CA LEU A 25 5.21 -11.69 13.28
C LEU A 25 3.84 -11.01 13.38
N VAL A 26 3.24 -11.02 14.57
CA VAL A 26 2.00 -10.33 14.90
C VAL A 26 2.35 -9.12 15.77
N LEU A 27 2.07 -7.92 15.29
CA LEU A 27 2.29 -6.68 16.04
C LEU A 27 1.03 -6.36 16.85
N SER A 28 1.23 -6.00 18.11
CA SER A 28 0.16 -5.52 18.98
C SER A 28 -0.16 -4.05 18.69
N HIS A 29 -1.43 -3.68 18.83
CA HIS A 29 -1.88 -2.29 18.77
C HIS A 29 -2.63 -1.94 20.07
N HIS A 30 -2.77 -0.66 20.34
CA HIS A 30 -3.45 -0.14 21.52
C HIS A 30 -4.45 0.93 21.09
N THR A 31 -5.64 0.88 21.69
CA THR A 31 -6.74 1.83 21.53
C THR A 31 -7.46 1.97 22.88
N ASP A 32 -7.80 3.18 23.30
CA ASP A 32 -8.41 3.50 24.61
C ASP A 32 -9.93 3.24 24.70
N ILE A 33 -10.53 2.66 23.67
CA ILE A 33 -11.98 2.44 23.58
C ILE A 33 -12.22 0.96 23.31
N GLU A 34 -12.81 0.22 24.27
CA GLU A 34 -13.02 -1.24 24.15
C GLU A 34 -13.91 -1.64 22.96
N GLU A 35 -14.83 -0.77 22.53
CA GLU A 35 -15.66 -0.96 21.33
C GLU A 35 -14.86 -0.87 20.01
N LEU A 36 -13.61 -0.38 20.06
CA LEU A 36 -12.72 -0.27 18.91
C LEU A 36 -11.83 -1.54 18.69
N ALA A 37 -11.93 -2.56 19.55
CA ALA A 37 -11.22 -3.83 19.36
C ALA A 37 -11.86 -4.73 18.28
N ASP A 38 -13.10 -4.44 17.89
CA ASP A 38 -13.90 -5.21 16.92
C ASP A 38 -14.22 -4.40 15.65
N ILE A 39 -13.47 -3.33 15.38
CA ILE A 39 -13.75 -2.44 14.25
C ILE A 39 -13.52 -3.18 12.92
N PRO A 40 -14.57 -3.35 12.10
CA PRO A 40 -14.42 -3.95 10.79
C PRO A 40 -13.76 -3.00 9.77
N CYS A 41 -13.66 -1.69 10.06
CA CYS A 41 -13.31 -0.62 9.11
C CYS A 41 -12.41 0.47 9.71
N PHE A 42 -11.18 0.62 9.25
CA PHE A 42 -10.24 1.68 9.66
C PHE A 42 -10.53 3.02 8.98
N PHE A 43 -10.94 2.99 7.71
CA PHE A 43 -11.28 4.16 6.91
C PHE A 43 -12.50 3.88 6.03
N TRP A 44 -13.36 4.88 5.89
CA TRP A 44 -14.44 4.90 4.89
C TRP A 44 -14.59 6.31 4.32
N GLY A 45 -14.66 6.42 2.99
CA GLY A 45 -14.80 7.71 2.33
C GLY A 45 -14.91 7.66 0.83
N GLU A 46 -15.18 8.83 0.25
CA GLU A 46 -15.09 9.11 -1.18
C GLU A 46 -13.64 9.38 -1.56
N ILE A 47 -13.22 8.88 -2.72
CA ILE A 47 -11.94 9.24 -3.35
C ILE A 47 -12.18 10.46 -4.24
N THR A 48 -11.52 11.58 -3.94
CA THR A 48 -11.76 12.86 -4.64
C THR A 48 -11.22 12.86 -6.07
N GLU A 49 -10.18 12.08 -6.35
CA GLU A 49 -9.64 11.84 -7.68
C GLU A 49 -9.68 10.33 -8.05
N PRO A 50 -10.86 9.79 -8.44
CA PRO A 50 -11.05 8.36 -8.69
C PRO A 50 -10.13 7.79 -9.76
N LEU A 51 -10.07 8.42 -10.93
CA LEU A 51 -9.29 7.91 -12.07
C LEU A 51 -7.77 7.91 -11.79
N PRO A 52 -7.15 9.01 -11.31
CA PRO A 52 -5.75 8.99 -10.89
C PRO A 52 -5.45 7.92 -9.84
N THR A 53 -6.31 7.82 -8.82
CA THR A 53 -6.16 6.82 -7.74
C THR A 53 -6.22 5.39 -8.28
N ALA A 54 -7.22 5.09 -9.12
CA ALA A 54 -7.37 3.78 -9.72
C ALA A 54 -6.17 3.41 -10.61
N LYS A 55 -5.65 4.35 -11.40
CA LYS A 55 -4.44 4.12 -12.21
C LYS A 55 -3.18 3.93 -11.34
N ALA A 56 -3.08 4.62 -10.21
CA ALA A 56 -1.97 4.44 -9.27
C ALA A 56 -2.01 3.08 -8.58
N LEU A 57 -3.18 2.64 -8.11
CA LEU A 57 -3.40 1.31 -7.54
C LEU A 57 -3.12 0.19 -8.55
N MET A 58 -3.54 0.37 -9.81
CA MET A 58 -3.17 -0.52 -10.89
C MET A 58 -1.66 -0.57 -11.14
N CYS A 59 -0.99 0.59 -11.09
CA CYS A 59 0.47 0.67 -11.23
C CYS A 59 1.15 -0.14 -10.13
N LEU A 60 0.68 0.02 -8.88
CA LEU A 60 1.18 -0.74 -7.73
C LEU A 60 1.01 -2.26 -7.93
N SER A 61 -0.16 -2.73 -8.36
CA SER A 61 -0.35 -4.16 -8.65
C SER A 61 0.55 -4.67 -9.78
N ARG A 62 0.80 -3.86 -10.82
CA ARG A 62 1.80 -4.20 -11.86
C ARG A 62 3.21 -4.34 -11.30
N VAL A 63 3.61 -3.48 -10.37
CA VAL A 63 4.91 -3.61 -9.67
C VAL A 63 4.95 -4.92 -8.90
N VAL A 64 3.91 -5.23 -8.12
CA VAL A 64 3.84 -6.47 -7.33
C VAL A 64 3.98 -7.72 -8.21
N ARG A 65 3.31 -7.72 -9.36
CA ARG A 65 3.33 -8.82 -10.35
C ARG A 65 4.62 -8.88 -11.17
N SER A 66 5.45 -7.84 -11.14
CA SER A 66 6.72 -7.83 -11.88
C SER A 66 7.77 -8.70 -11.20
N SER A 67 8.69 -9.25 -11.99
CA SER A 67 9.90 -9.93 -11.49
C SER A 67 11.07 -9.58 -12.40
N PHE A 68 12.22 -9.33 -11.79
CA PHE A 68 13.48 -9.01 -12.49
C PHE A 68 14.55 -10.08 -12.24
N ALA A 69 14.16 -11.17 -11.59
CA ALA A 69 15.00 -12.34 -11.31
C ALA A 69 14.22 -13.61 -11.72
N PRO A 70 14.91 -14.74 -11.99
CA PRO A 70 14.29 -16.00 -12.39
C PRO A 70 13.66 -16.71 -11.17
N ILE A 71 12.65 -16.09 -10.56
CA ILE A 71 11.91 -16.59 -9.39
C ILE A 71 10.45 -16.77 -9.83
N PRO A 72 9.77 -17.85 -9.38
CA PRO A 72 8.33 -18.01 -9.61
C PRO A 72 7.56 -16.80 -9.09
N VAL A 73 6.68 -16.26 -9.93
CA VAL A 73 5.77 -15.18 -9.53
C VAL A 73 4.79 -15.77 -8.51
N SER A 74 4.91 -15.34 -7.26
CA SER A 74 3.87 -15.59 -6.25
C SER A 74 3.14 -14.28 -5.98
N LEU A 75 1.91 -14.22 -6.49
CA LEU A 75 0.98 -13.11 -6.36
C LEU A 75 0.53 -12.98 -4.91
N ARG A 76 0.81 -11.83 -4.27
CA ARG A 76 0.01 -11.27 -3.17
C ARG A 76 0.12 -9.75 -3.22
N ASP A 77 -1.01 -9.09 -3.42
CA ASP A 77 -1.13 -7.63 -3.61
C ASP A 77 -1.00 -6.82 -2.28
N PRO A 78 -1.24 -5.49 -2.26
CA PRO A 78 -0.53 -4.59 -1.37
C PRO A 78 -0.93 -4.70 0.09
N ILE A 79 -0.03 -4.18 0.92
CA ILE A 79 -0.28 -3.81 2.30
C ILE A 79 -1.01 -2.46 2.25
N ASN A 80 -2.14 -2.36 2.94
CA ASN A 80 -3.03 -1.20 2.97
C ASN A 80 -3.08 -0.74 4.43
N SER A 81 -2.57 0.45 4.69
CA SER A 81 -2.53 1.06 6.02
C SER A 81 -3.40 2.30 6.01
N ALA A 82 -4.22 2.45 7.04
CA ALA A 82 -5.04 3.63 7.27
C ALA A 82 -4.63 4.26 8.59
N GLY A 83 -4.32 5.56 8.57
CA GLY A 83 -4.02 6.34 9.76
C GLY A 83 -3.15 7.55 9.48
N ARG A 84 -3.01 8.45 10.47
CA ARG A 84 -2.34 9.76 10.31
C ARG A 84 -2.90 10.57 9.13
N ASP A 85 -4.22 10.51 8.94
CA ASP A 85 -4.93 11.19 7.85
C ASP A 85 -4.43 10.82 6.44
N GLU A 86 -3.82 9.64 6.28
CA GLU A 86 -3.37 9.08 5.01
C GLU A 86 -3.85 7.63 4.84
N LEU A 87 -4.16 7.26 3.59
CA LEU A 87 -4.19 5.86 3.16
C LEU A 87 -2.89 5.53 2.44
N ARG A 88 -2.18 4.51 2.91
CA ARG A 88 -0.92 4.06 2.35
C ARG A 88 -1.05 2.66 1.77
N PHE A 89 -0.65 2.52 0.52
CA PHE A 89 -0.62 1.25 -0.21
C PHE A 89 0.82 0.92 -0.57
N GLU A 90 1.30 -0.24 -0.13
CA GLU A 90 2.70 -0.66 -0.28
C GLU A 90 2.80 -2.04 -0.92
N GLY A 91 3.80 -2.24 -1.77
CA GLY A 91 4.03 -3.53 -2.41
C GLY A 91 5.47 -3.73 -2.84
N PHE A 92 5.91 -4.98 -2.85
CA PHE A 92 7.17 -5.38 -3.45
C PHE A 92 6.93 -6.15 -4.74
N SER A 93 7.84 -6.02 -5.70
CA SER A 93 7.89 -6.95 -6.82
C SER A 93 8.08 -8.40 -6.34
N SER A 94 7.72 -9.36 -7.19
CA SER A 94 7.78 -10.79 -6.87
C SER A 94 9.18 -11.28 -6.51
N CYS A 95 10.23 -10.59 -6.95
CA CYS A 95 11.61 -10.86 -6.58
C CYS A 95 12.14 -9.99 -5.42
N ASN A 96 11.29 -9.17 -4.79
CA ASN A 96 11.64 -8.19 -3.75
C ASN A 96 12.69 -7.15 -4.17
N GLY A 97 12.94 -6.99 -5.47
CA GLY A 97 13.94 -6.06 -6.01
C GLY A 97 13.43 -4.64 -6.23
N VAL A 98 12.10 -4.45 -6.22
CA VAL A 98 11.46 -3.13 -6.34
C VAL A 98 10.43 -3.01 -5.24
N TYR A 99 10.43 -1.87 -4.56
CA TYR A 99 9.41 -1.47 -3.61
C TYR A 99 8.65 -0.27 -4.20
N ALA A 100 7.33 -0.27 -4.06
CA ALA A 100 6.47 0.83 -4.46
C ALA A 100 5.50 1.19 -3.33
N ARG A 101 5.22 2.49 -3.22
CA ARG A 101 4.32 3.09 -2.25
C ARG A 101 3.43 4.11 -2.94
N LEU A 102 2.14 4.07 -2.63
CA LEU A 102 1.16 5.08 -2.97
C LEU A 102 0.58 5.61 -1.66
N ASP A 103 0.67 6.90 -1.45
CA ASP A 103 0.02 7.59 -0.34
C ASP A 103 -1.11 8.45 -0.91
N LEU A 104 -2.34 8.23 -0.43
CA LEU A 104 -3.44 9.16 -0.61
C LEU A 104 -3.48 10.05 0.64
N LEU A 105 -3.20 11.32 0.43
CA LEU A 105 -3.24 12.35 1.45
C LEU A 105 -4.68 12.87 1.62
N SER A 106 -4.90 13.71 2.63
CA SER A 106 -6.22 14.24 2.99
C SER A 106 -6.94 14.99 1.86
N ASP A 107 -6.25 15.47 0.83
CA ASP A 107 -6.85 16.10 -0.35
C ASP A 107 -7.30 15.09 -1.43
N GLY A 108 -6.80 13.86 -1.36
CA GLY A 108 -7.14 12.75 -2.26
C GLY A 108 -8.38 11.95 -1.82
N MET A 109 -8.98 12.30 -0.69
CA MET A 109 -10.11 11.58 -0.10
C MET A 109 -10.97 12.50 0.76
N ASP A 110 -12.27 12.24 0.79
CA ASP A 110 -13.24 12.87 1.68
C ASP A 110 -13.93 11.76 2.49
N GLY A 111 -13.55 11.62 3.76
CA GLY A 111 -13.95 10.47 4.56
C GLY A 111 -13.46 10.54 5.99
N GLU A 112 -13.71 9.45 6.72
CA GLU A 112 -13.42 9.35 8.14
C GLU A 112 -12.44 8.23 8.43
N PHE A 113 -11.44 8.53 9.27
CA PHE A 113 -10.57 7.56 9.90
C PHE A 113 -11.17 7.15 11.25
N ILE A 114 -11.77 5.96 11.27
CA ILE A 114 -12.43 5.41 12.47
C ILE A 114 -11.39 4.85 13.43
N ALA A 115 -10.31 4.25 12.89
CA ALA A 115 -9.16 3.79 13.65
C ALA A 115 -7.91 3.67 12.78
N HIS A 116 -6.79 3.42 13.43
CA HIS A 116 -5.53 3.13 12.76
C HIS A 116 -5.33 1.63 12.61
N GLY A 117 -4.92 1.19 11.42
CA GLY A 117 -4.70 -0.23 11.18
C GLY A 117 -4.15 -0.54 9.82
N THR A 118 -3.77 -1.81 9.66
CA THR A 118 -3.19 -2.33 8.41
C THR A 118 -3.84 -3.67 8.05
N THR A 119 -4.15 -3.82 6.77
CA THR A 119 -4.63 -5.07 6.16
C THR A 119 -3.86 -5.34 4.89
N ASN A 120 -3.90 -6.57 4.39
CA ASN A 120 -3.24 -6.93 3.14
C ASN A 120 -4.19 -7.79 2.33
N VAL A 121 -4.50 -7.36 1.11
CA VAL A 121 -5.50 -7.99 0.24
C VAL A 121 -4.90 -8.32 -1.11
N ASP A 122 -5.54 -9.22 -1.84
CA ASP A 122 -5.17 -9.58 -3.22
C ASP A 122 -6.02 -8.76 -4.20
N PHE A 123 -5.41 -7.83 -4.94
CA PHE A 123 -5.96 -7.17 -6.11
C PHE A 123 -5.92 -8.16 -7.28
N ASN A 124 -6.77 -9.17 -7.15
CA ASN A 124 -7.02 -10.19 -8.16
C ASN A 124 -7.68 -9.59 -9.42
N GLU A 125 -8.01 -10.45 -10.39
CA GLU A 125 -8.63 -10.02 -11.65
C GLU A 125 -9.92 -9.19 -11.47
N PRO A 126 -10.90 -9.59 -10.63
CA PRO A 126 -12.06 -8.74 -10.29
C PRO A 126 -11.70 -7.31 -9.88
N MET A 127 -10.81 -7.14 -8.90
CA MET A 127 -10.37 -5.82 -8.44
C MET A 127 -9.67 -5.04 -9.56
N ILE A 128 -8.78 -5.68 -10.32
CA ILE A 128 -8.09 -5.03 -11.45
C ILE A 128 -9.06 -4.60 -12.54
N ASN A 129 -10.11 -5.38 -12.80
CA ASN A 129 -11.14 -5.02 -13.78
C ASN A 129 -11.97 -3.84 -13.29
N ALA A 130 -12.35 -3.80 -12.01
CA ALA A 130 -13.05 -2.67 -11.42
C ALA A 130 -12.22 -1.39 -11.50
N LEU A 131 -10.95 -1.42 -11.08
CA LEU A 131 -10.04 -0.28 -11.17
C LEU A 131 -9.82 0.19 -12.63
N ASN A 132 -9.83 -0.73 -13.60
CA ASN A 132 -9.75 -0.38 -15.02
C ASN A 132 -10.98 0.34 -15.54
N ALA A 133 -12.16 -0.02 -15.03
CA ALA A 133 -13.43 0.54 -15.45
C ALA A 133 -13.67 1.96 -14.90
N VAL A 134 -12.89 2.39 -13.90
CA VAL A 134 -13.04 3.70 -13.26
C VAL A 134 -12.91 4.84 -14.27
N LYS A 135 -13.89 5.74 -14.27
CA LYS A 135 -13.94 6.96 -15.08
C LYS A 135 -13.51 8.20 -14.29
N LYS A 136 -13.27 9.31 -15.01
CA LYS A 136 -12.73 10.54 -14.42
C LYS A 136 -13.66 11.20 -13.40
N ASN A 137 -14.97 11.18 -13.63
CA ASN A 137 -15.98 11.92 -12.87
C ASN A 137 -17.06 10.99 -12.30
N GLU A 138 -16.73 9.74 -12.00
CA GLU A 138 -17.67 8.83 -11.32
C GLU A 138 -17.47 8.91 -9.81
N LEU A 139 -18.48 8.50 -9.06
CA LEU A 139 -18.32 8.34 -7.62
C LEU A 139 -17.51 7.07 -7.33
N MET A 140 -16.49 7.18 -6.48
CA MET A 140 -15.70 6.05 -6.02
C MET A 140 -15.59 6.08 -4.50
N MET A 141 -16.29 5.16 -3.84
CA MET A 141 -16.19 4.95 -2.39
C MET A 141 -15.15 3.88 -2.10
N MET A 142 -14.40 4.05 -1.02
CA MET A 142 -13.42 3.08 -0.54
C MET A 142 -13.58 2.85 0.95
N SER A 143 -13.49 1.57 1.37
CA SER A 143 -13.21 1.21 2.76
C SER A 143 -11.95 0.36 2.88
N VAL A 144 -11.21 0.60 3.96
CA VAL A 144 -10.09 -0.23 4.38
C VAL A 144 -10.38 -0.74 5.78
N GLY A 145 -10.45 -2.05 5.95
CA GLY A 145 -10.82 -2.71 7.19
C GLY A 145 -9.84 -3.77 7.66
N ASP A 146 -10.10 -4.36 8.82
CA ASP A 146 -9.21 -5.36 9.44
C ASP A 146 -9.08 -6.65 8.63
N LYS A 147 -10.16 -7.03 7.94
CA LYS A 147 -10.35 -8.27 7.18
C LYS A 147 -10.55 -8.05 5.69
N GLU A 148 -10.75 -6.82 5.24
CA GLU A 148 -11.12 -6.55 3.85
C GLU A 148 -10.78 -5.14 3.37
N VAL A 149 -10.73 -4.97 2.06
CA VAL A 149 -10.74 -3.68 1.37
C VAL A 149 -11.89 -3.70 0.37
N ASN A 150 -12.66 -2.63 0.31
CA ASN A 150 -13.83 -2.54 -0.55
C ASN A 150 -13.75 -1.28 -1.42
N ILE A 151 -14.08 -1.42 -2.69
CA ILE A 151 -14.19 -0.33 -3.67
C ILE A 151 -15.58 -0.41 -4.29
N SER A 152 -16.35 0.67 -4.16
CA SER A 152 -17.67 0.81 -4.78
C SER A 152 -17.64 1.95 -5.78
N THR A 153 -18.11 1.66 -7.00
CA THR A 153 -18.31 2.64 -8.07
C THR A 153 -19.73 2.54 -8.61
N ASP A 154 -20.10 3.41 -9.55
CA ASP A 154 -21.40 3.36 -10.24
C ASP A 154 -21.69 2.02 -10.92
N VAL A 155 -20.63 1.29 -11.30
CA VAL A 155 -20.72 0.04 -12.08
C VAL A 155 -20.73 -1.21 -11.21
N GLY A 156 -20.36 -1.11 -9.94
CA GLY A 156 -20.35 -2.26 -9.04
C GLY A 156 -19.58 -2.03 -7.75
N ASN A 157 -19.66 -3.04 -6.89
CA ASN A 157 -19.00 -3.06 -5.59
C ASN A 157 -18.11 -4.30 -5.48
N ILE A 158 -16.80 -4.10 -5.32
CA ILE A 158 -15.81 -5.17 -5.21
C ILE A 158 -15.16 -5.14 -3.83
N LYS A 159 -15.08 -6.32 -3.23
CA LYS A 159 -14.54 -6.55 -1.91
C LYS A 159 -13.45 -7.61 -1.97
N GLU A 160 -12.27 -7.25 -1.51
CA GLU A 160 -11.15 -8.17 -1.39
C GLU A 160 -10.86 -8.51 0.06
N LYS A 161 -10.65 -9.81 0.31
CA LYS A 161 -10.42 -10.33 1.66
C LYS A 161 -8.94 -10.29 2.00
N LYS A 162 -8.68 -10.20 3.30
CA LYS A 162 -7.34 -10.28 3.85
C LYS A 162 -6.71 -11.62 3.49
N VAL A 163 -5.53 -11.53 2.90
CA VAL A 163 -4.69 -12.68 2.60
C VAL A 163 -3.55 -12.77 3.60
N LYS A 164 -2.70 -13.79 3.48
CA LYS A 164 -1.51 -13.88 4.30
C LYS A 164 -0.35 -13.13 3.64
N LEU A 165 0.35 -12.25 4.34
CA LEU A 165 1.53 -11.60 3.77
C LEU A 165 2.69 -12.61 3.58
N PRO A 166 3.45 -12.58 2.48
CA PRO A 166 4.65 -13.42 2.34
C PRO A 166 5.76 -13.01 3.32
N ASP A 167 6.46 -13.96 3.94
CA ASP A 167 7.45 -13.66 4.98
C ASP A 167 8.67 -12.90 4.46
N ARG A 168 8.99 -13.09 3.18
CA ARG A 168 10.01 -12.30 2.48
C ARG A 168 9.68 -10.81 2.46
N TRP A 169 8.41 -10.41 2.38
CA TRP A 169 8.02 -9.00 2.44
C TRP A 169 8.21 -8.45 3.85
N ILE A 170 7.94 -9.23 4.90
CA ILE A 170 8.20 -8.81 6.29
C ILE A 170 9.66 -8.39 6.46
N LYS A 171 10.60 -9.21 5.96
CA LYS A 171 12.04 -8.88 5.97
C LYS A 171 12.36 -7.66 5.10
N GLY A 172 11.75 -7.57 3.93
CA GLY A 172 11.92 -6.45 3.01
C GLY A 172 11.50 -5.10 3.61
N LEU A 173 10.39 -5.06 4.35
CA LEU A 173 9.87 -3.84 4.97
C LEU A 173 10.87 -3.22 5.94
N THR A 174 11.54 -4.03 6.77
CA THR A 174 12.57 -3.53 7.69
C THR A 174 13.71 -2.85 6.94
N SER A 175 14.20 -3.48 5.87
CA SER A 175 15.25 -2.90 5.04
C SER A 175 14.81 -1.60 4.35
N VAL A 176 13.56 -1.56 3.84
CA VAL A 176 13.01 -0.35 3.19
C VAL A 176 12.97 0.82 4.16
N GLN A 177 12.56 0.61 5.42
CA GLN A 177 12.54 1.70 6.41
C GLN A 177 13.94 2.26 6.67
N VAL A 178 14.97 1.41 6.74
CA VAL A 178 16.36 1.84 6.88
C VAL A 178 16.79 2.67 5.67
N TYR A 179 16.57 2.17 4.44
CA TYR A 179 16.92 2.91 3.23
C TYR A 179 16.18 4.24 3.14
N MET A 180 14.88 4.28 3.44
CA MET A 180 14.08 5.50 3.41
C MET A 180 14.54 6.55 4.43
N ALA A 181 15.01 6.13 5.61
CA ALA A 181 15.52 7.05 6.62
C ALA A 181 16.76 7.83 6.13
N ASP A 182 17.58 7.21 5.29
CA ASP A 182 18.79 7.79 4.71
C ASP A 182 18.56 8.46 3.34
N MET A 183 17.34 8.37 2.78
CA MET A 183 17.05 8.97 1.47
C MET A 183 17.01 10.50 1.56
N VAL A 184 17.73 11.14 0.64
CA VAL A 184 17.72 12.59 0.46
C VAL A 184 16.98 12.94 -0.83
N GLU A 185 16.04 13.88 -0.76
CA GLU A 185 15.33 14.39 -1.94
C GLU A 185 16.33 15.08 -2.88
N ILE A 186 16.49 14.57 -4.11
CA ILE A 186 17.39 15.14 -5.12
C ILE A 186 16.63 16.09 -6.06
N PHE A 187 15.40 15.74 -6.45
CA PHE A 187 14.56 16.57 -7.31
C PHE A 187 13.08 16.24 -7.12
N ARG A 188 12.23 17.26 -7.33
CA ARG A 188 10.77 17.14 -7.37
C ARG A 188 10.27 17.57 -8.73
N LEU A 189 9.46 16.73 -9.37
CA LEU A 189 8.91 17.01 -10.69
C LEU A 189 7.40 17.26 -10.58
N ASN A 190 6.95 18.37 -11.17
CA ASN A 190 5.52 18.58 -11.41
C ASN A 190 5.03 17.72 -12.58
N LYS A 191 3.71 17.69 -12.81
CA LYS A 191 3.08 16.89 -13.88
C LYS A 191 3.73 17.08 -15.26
N MET A 192 4.00 18.31 -15.67
CA MET A 192 4.61 18.57 -16.98
C MET A 192 6.05 18.07 -17.04
N GLN A 193 6.83 18.31 -15.99
CA GLN A 193 8.21 17.84 -15.88
C GLN A 193 8.28 16.30 -15.89
N SER A 194 7.39 15.62 -15.16
CA SER A 194 7.29 14.16 -15.15
C SER A 194 6.97 13.62 -16.54
N MET A 195 5.96 14.18 -17.22
CA MET A 195 5.62 13.76 -18.59
C MET A 195 6.78 13.95 -19.56
N GLN A 196 7.51 15.07 -19.45
CA GLN A 196 8.70 15.29 -20.27
C GLN A 196 9.81 14.29 -19.96
N PHE A 197 10.07 14.02 -18.68
CA PHE A 197 11.07 13.05 -18.24
C PHE A 197 10.79 11.65 -18.81
N PHE A 198 9.58 11.13 -18.63
CA PHE A 198 9.23 9.79 -19.12
C PHE A 198 9.20 9.72 -20.65
N ASN A 199 8.65 10.72 -21.34
CA ASN A 199 8.51 10.67 -22.79
C ASN A 199 9.82 10.95 -23.55
N LYS A 200 10.70 11.81 -23.02
CA LYS A 200 11.94 12.23 -23.72
C LYS A 200 13.21 11.56 -23.23
N SER A 201 13.31 11.23 -21.93
CA SER A 201 14.57 10.71 -21.35
C SER A 201 14.64 9.19 -21.42
N LEU A 202 13.56 8.48 -21.09
CA LEU A 202 13.54 7.02 -21.13
C LEU A 202 13.47 6.43 -22.54
N SER A 203 12.85 7.12 -23.49
CA SER A 203 12.85 6.72 -24.91
C SER A 203 14.23 6.78 -25.57
N LYS A 204 15.19 7.49 -24.97
CA LYS A 204 16.58 7.61 -25.45
C LYS A 204 17.58 6.74 -24.67
N LEU A 205 17.18 6.17 -23.54
CA LEU A 205 18.03 5.26 -22.78
C LEU A 205 18.04 3.89 -23.48
N LYS A 206 18.91 3.72 -24.47
CA LYS A 206 19.45 2.38 -24.78
C LYS A 206 20.23 1.94 -23.55
N ILE A 207 19.57 1.22 -22.65
CA ILE A 207 20.21 0.64 -21.47
C ILE A 207 21.30 -0.29 -21.99
N ASN A 208 22.57 0.13 -21.88
CA ASN A 208 23.71 -0.75 -22.08
C ASN A 208 23.95 -1.45 -20.73
N PRO A 209 23.62 -2.74 -20.59
CA PRO A 209 23.58 -3.41 -19.28
C PRO A 209 24.95 -3.56 -18.61
N TYR A 210 26.04 -3.14 -19.24
CA TYR A 210 27.41 -3.33 -18.75
C TYR A 210 28.09 -2.08 -18.19
N LYS A 211 27.40 -0.94 -18.02
CA LYS A 211 28.09 0.35 -17.75
C LYS A 211 27.98 0.93 -16.33
N TYR A 212 27.36 0.23 -15.36
CA TYR A 212 27.11 0.81 -14.03
C TYR A 212 27.57 -0.03 -12.83
N TRP A 213 28.47 -0.99 -13.03
CA TRP A 213 29.18 -1.64 -11.92
C TRP A 213 30.69 -1.48 -12.15
N GLY A 214 31.23 -0.38 -11.65
CA GLY A 214 32.65 -0.09 -11.55
C GLY A 214 32.94 0.47 -10.16
#